data_AF-A0AAD8XAF9-F1
#
_entry.id   AF-A0AAD8XAF9-F1
#
_cell.length_a   1.000
_cell.length_b   1.000
_cell.length_c   1.000
_cell.angle_alpha   90.00
_cell.angle_beta   90.00
_cell.angle_gamma   90.00
#
_symmetry.space_group_name_H-M   'P 1'
#
loop_
_entity.id
_entity.type
_entity.pdbx_description
1 polymer ?
#
loop_
_entity_poly.entity_id
_entity_poly.type
_entity_poly.pdbx_seq_one_letter_code
_entity_poly.pdbx_strand_id
1 'polypeptide(L)'
;MPDLHSLPAGSRPVNAIRNNGPDHLVLERLKLRELAEGWPSYRDACEWENFESIFHPGAYVYTTWSGRVPFTDFIAASKAGMDKGAFIMHRCHGCSTDINAEGTRAVTKLKATITQRFDIDGVEFDVEADCRFCFYFEKVGDRWGARLVWMLLPQTDLLEEVRHAEKGLEASWVGD
;
A
#
# COMPACT_ATOMS: atom_id res chain seq x y z
N MET A 1 -2.51 2.36 -33.66
CA MET A 1 -1.57 1.91 -32.61
C MET A 1 -2.28 1.95 -31.28
N PRO A 2 -2.01 1.04 -30.34
CA PRO A 2 -2.61 1.11 -29.00
C PRO A 2 -2.17 2.41 -28.29
N ASP A 3 -3.08 3.04 -27.56
CA ASP A 3 -2.75 4.16 -26.68
C ASP A 3 -2.01 3.63 -25.45
N LEU A 4 -0.72 3.97 -25.34
CA LEU A 4 0.15 3.58 -24.23
C LEU A 4 0.41 4.75 -23.26
N HIS A 5 -0.27 5.89 -23.46
CA HIS A 5 -0.01 7.14 -22.74
C HIS A 5 -1.21 7.59 -21.89
N SER A 6 -2.42 7.10 -22.18
CA SER A 6 -3.61 7.37 -21.39
C SER A 6 -3.98 6.19 -20.49
N LEU A 7 -4.63 6.50 -19.38
CA LEU A 7 -5.34 5.48 -18.62
C LEU A 7 -6.80 5.36 -19.08
N PRO A 8 -7.44 4.20 -18.88
CA PRO A 8 -8.87 4.04 -19.12
C PRO A 8 -9.70 5.07 -18.36
N ALA A 9 -10.85 5.47 -18.91
CA ALA A 9 -11.80 6.33 -18.19
C ALA A 9 -12.22 5.68 -16.85
N GLY A 10 -12.40 6.49 -15.81
CA GLY A 10 -12.79 6.02 -14.46
C GLY A 10 -11.69 5.30 -13.68
N SER A 11 -10.44 5.34 -14.16
CA SER A 11 -9.32 4.63 -13.53
C SER A 11 -8.55 5.41 -12.46
N ARG A 12 -8.84 6.69 -12.33
CA ARG A 12 -8.23 7.59 -11.35
C ARG A 12 -9.31 8.53 -10.83
N PRO A 13 -9.24 8.92 -9.56
CA PRO A 13 -10.18 9.89 -9.01
C PRO A 13 -9.96 11.25 -9.67
N VAL A 14 -11.00 11.78 -10.29
CA VAL A 14 -10.99 13.04 -11.03
C VAL A 14 -10.92 14.22 -10.06
N ASN A 15 -11.67 14.14 -8.97
CA ASN A 15 -11.77 15.22 -7.98
C ASN A 15 -10.67 15.19 -6.90
N ALA A 16 -9.76 14.22 -6.95
CA ALA A 16 -8.67 14.13 -5.98
C ALA A 16 -7.65 15.27 -6.15
N ILE A 17 -7.31 15.91 -5.03
CA ILE A 17 -6.24 16.88 -4.95
C ILE A 17 -4.91 16.12 -4.87
N ARG A 18 -3.91 16.57 -5.64
CA ARG A 18 -2.61 15.88 -5.78
C ARG A 18 -1.43 16.78 -5.43
N ASN A 19 -1.19 17.78 -6.29
CA ASN A 19 -0.06 18.69 -6.20
C ASN A 19 -0.57 20.07 -5.80
N ASN A 20 0.20 20.79 -4.96
CA ASN A 20 -0.11 22.15 -4.52
C ASN A 20 -1.54 22.31 -3.99
N GLY A 21 -1.99 21.33 -3.19
CA GLY A 21 -3.28 21.40 -2.51
C GLY A 21 -3.32 22.53 -1.48
N PRO A 22 -4.51 22.91 -1.02
CA PRO A 22 -4.68 23.96 -0.02
C PRO A 22 -4.00 23.60 1.32
N ASP A 23 -3.58 24.64 2.05
CA ASP A 23 -2.80 24.50 3.28
C ASP A 23 -3.47 23.61 4.35
N HIS A 24 -4.80 23.58 4.41
CA HIS A 24 -5.53 22.76 5.38
C HIS A 24 -5.33 21.24 5.18
N LEU A 25 -4.87 20.81 3.99
CA LEU A 25 -4.57 19.41 3.70
C LEU A 25 -3.10 19.04 3.92
N VAL A 26 -2.23 20.00 4.22
CA VAL A 26 -0.79 19.75 4.37
C VAL A 26 -0.52 18.79 5.53
N LEU A 27 -1.13 19.04 6.70
CA LEU A 27 -0.97 18.15 7.87
C LEU A 27 -1.58 16.77 7.63
N GLU A 28 -2.72 16.70 6.93
CA GLU A 28 -3.35 15.41 6.61
C GLU A 28 -2.45 14.57 5.71
N ARG A 29 -1.81 15.18 4.70
CA ARG A 29 -0.83 14.49 3.84
C ARG A 29 0.40 14.01 4.60
N LEU A 30 0.86 14.76 5.59
CA LEU A 30 1.97 14.34 6.45
C LEU A 30 1.59 13.12 7.30
N LYS A 31 0.41 13.13 7.93
CA LYS A 31 -0.14 11.97 8.66
C LYS A 31 -0.23 10.73 7.75
N LEU A 32 -0.74 10.89 6.53
CA LEU A 32 -0.86 9.79 5.56
C LEU A 32 0.50 9.24 5.10
N ARG A 33 1.48 10.13 4.89
CA ARG A 33 2.86 9.73 4.56
C ARG A 33 3.51 8.96 5.71
N GLU A 34 3.34 9.43 6.95
CA GLU A 34 3.82 8.76 8.15
C GLU A 34 3.27 7.33 8.26
N LEU A 35 1.96 7.15 8.08
CA LEU A 35 1.33 5.82 8.09
C LEU A 35 1.84 4.91 6.95
N ALA A 36 1.98 5.45 5.74
CA ALA A 36 2.44 4.68 4.59
C ALA A 36 3.91 4.24 4.73
N GLU A 37 4.80 5.12 5.19
CA GLU A 37 6.21 4.80 5.43
C GLU A 37 6.42 3.98 6.70
N GLY A 38 5.48 4.08 7.66
CA GLY A 38 5.41 3.22 8.84
C GLY A 38 5.17 1.74 8.50
N TRP A 39 4.44 1.44 7.43
CA TRP A 39 4.18 0.05 7.01
C TRP A 39 5.45 -0.81 6.90
N PRO A 40 6.41 -0.48 6.01
CA PRO A 40 7.63 -1.26 5.91
C PRO A 40 8.48 -1.12 7.17
N SER A 41 8.59 0.09 7.72
CA SER A 41 9.46 0.38 8.87
C SER A 41 9.11 -0.46 10.10
N TYR A 42 7.84 -0.51 10.48
CA TYR A 42 7.41 -1.24 11.67
C TYR A 42 7.41 -2.75 11.45
N ARG A 43 6.95 -3.22 10.28
CA ARG A 43 6.93 -4.65 9.97
C ARG A 43 8.34 -5.24 10.01
N ASP A 44 9.28 -4.58 9.35
CA ASP A 44 10.64 -5.09 9.19
C ASP A 44 11.40 -5.09 10.53
N ALA A 45 11.07 -4.15 11.43
CA ALA A 45 11.63 -4.06 12.77
C ALA A 45 10.84 -4.85 13.85
N CYS A 46 9.81 -5.62 13.46
CA CYS A 46 8.93 -6.35 14.37
C CYS A 46 8.17 -5.46 15.39
N GLU A 47 7.95 -4.18 15.07
CA GLU A 47 7.16 -3.25 15.89
C GLU A 47 5.66 -3.46 15.67
N TRP A 48 5.15 -4.63 16.07
CA TRP A 48 3.82 -5.11 15.69
C TRP A 48 2.67 -4.21 16.19
N GLU A 49 2.81 -3.59 17.36
CA GLU A 49 1.81 -2.66 17.90
C GLU A 49 1.71 -1.40 17.03
N ASN A 50 2.86 -0.84 16.63
CA ASN A 50 2.91 0.30 15.72
C ASN A 50 2.39 -0.09 14.33
N PHE A 51 2.72 -1.28 13.84
CA PHE A 51 2.22 -1.79 12.57
C PHE A 51 0.69 -1.98 12.57
N GLU A 52 0.13 -2.55 13.64
CA GLU A 52 -1.31 -2.69 13.83
C GLU A 52 -2.02 -1.32 13.89
N SER A 53 -1.37 -0.30 14.47
CA SER A 53 -1.94 1.04 14.59
C SER A 53 -2.29 1.71 13.25
N ILE A 54 -1.64 1.28 12.14
CA ILE A 54 -1.87 1.78 10.78
C ILE A 54 -3.29 1.48 10.31
N PHE A 55 -3.92 0.42 10.81
CA PHE A 55 -5.20 -0.07 10.31
C PHE A 55 -6.38 0.45 11.11
N HIS A 56 -7.51 0.63 10.44
CA HIS A 56 -8.81 0.65 11.13
C HIS A 56 -9.32 -0.78 11.36
N PRO A 57 -10.19 -0.99 12.37
CA PRO A 57 -10.84 -2.28 12.57
C PRO A 57 -11.55 -2.76 11.28
N GLY A 58 -11.38 -4.05 10.98
CA GLY A 58 -11.94 -4.69 9.79
C GLY A 58 -11.20 -4.39 8.48
N ALA A 59 -9.99 -3.82 8.55
CA ALA A 59 -9.17 -3.59 7.36
C ALA A 59 -8.70 -4.90 6.70
N TYR A 60 -8.41 -4.79 5.41
CA TYR A 60 -7.88 -5.89 4.61
C TYR A 60 -6.50 -5.56 4.05
N VAL A 61 -5.71 -6.60 3.87
CA VAL A 61 -4.47 -6.56 3.09
C VAL A 61 -4.65 -7.47 1.89
N TYR A 62 -4.23 -7.01 0.74
CA TYR A 62 -4.10 -7.82 -0.46
C TYR A 62 -2.69 -7.75 -0.97
N THR A 63 -2.04 -8.91 -1.06
CA THR A 63 -0.81 -9.07 -1.82
C THR A 63 -1.05 -10.03 -2.98
N THR A 64 -0.16 -9.98 -3.97
CA THR A 64 -0.22 -10.85 -5.16
C THR A 64 -0.13 -12.34 -4.83
N TRP A 65 0.41 -12.70 -3.66
CA TRP A 65 0.54 -14.09 -3.21
C TRP A 65 -0.46 -14.51 -2.12
N SER A 66 -0.94 -13.58 -1.28
CA SER A 66 -1.91 -13.90 -0.22
C SER A 66 -3.36 -13.75 -0.66
N GLY A 67 -3.63 -13.03 -1.74
CA GLY A 67 -4.97 -12.52 -2.02
C GLY A 67 -5.48 -11.62 -0.90
N ARG A 68 -6.80 -11.39 -0.84
CA ARG A 68 -7.44 -10.54 0.17
C ARG A 68 -7.59 -11.29 1.49
N VAL A 69 -6.91 -10.81 2.53
CA VAL A 69 -7.00 -11.35 3.90
C VAL A 69 -7.26 -10.23 4.92
N PRO A 70 -7.87 -10.52 6.08
CA PRO A 70 -7.91 -9.58 7.20
C PRO A 70 -6.50 -9.13 7.60
N PHE A 71 -6.33 -7.88 8.01
CA PHE A 71 -5.00 -7.38 8.39
C PHE A 71 -4.40 -8.14 9.58
N THR A 72 -5.23 -8.63 10.51
CA THR A 72 -4.81 -9.46 11.65
C THR A 72 -4.18 -10.77 11.19
N ASP A 73 -4.78 -11.40 10.17
CA ASP A 73 -4.31 -12.66 9.60
C ASP A 73 -3.01 -12.44 8.83
N PHE A 74 -2.88 -11.30 8.14
CA PHE A 74 -1.64 -10.89 7.50
C PHE A 74 -0.50 -10.68 8.51
N ILE A 75 -0.76 -10.07 9.67
CA ILE A 75 0.22 -9.92 10.75
C ILE A 75 0.62 -11.28 11.32
N ALA A 76 -0.36 -12.15 11.60
CA ALA A 76 -0.10 -13.49 12.11
C ALA A 76 0.74 -14.32 11.12
N ALA A 77 0.40 -14.27 9.83
CA ALA A 77 1.15 -14.93 8.77
C ALA A 77 2.57 -14.36 8.62
N SER A 78 2.74 -13.04 8.78
CA SER A 78 4.06 -12.39 8.75
C SER A 78 4.95 -12.88 9.89
N LYS A 79 4.43 -12.95 11.12
CA LYS A 79 5.13 -13.50 12.29
C LYS A 79 5.52 -14.97 12.06
N ALA A 80 4.57 -15.80 11.62
CA ALA A 80 4.81 -17.21 11.33
C ALA A 80 5.81 -17.43 10.18
N GLY A 81 5.90 -16.49 9.23
CA GLY A 81 6.94 -16.48 8.19
C GLY A 81 8.32 -16.22 8.77
N MET A 82 8.45 -15.21 9.65
CA MET A 82 9.70 -14.91 10.34
C MET A 82 10.19 -16.08 11.20
N ASP A 83 9.28 -16.79 11.90
CA ASP A 83 9.61 -18.01 12.66
C ASP A 83 10.20 -19.13 11.78
N LYS A 84 9.91 -19.09 10.47
CA LYS A 84 10.45 -20.01 9.46
C LYS A 84 11.66 -19.44 8.71
N GLY A 85 12.21 -18.31 9.17
CA GLY A 85 13.37 -17.65 8.57
C GLY A 85 13.06 -16.72 7.40
N ALA A 86 11.78 -16.42 7.10
CA ALA A 86 11.41 -15.50 6.03
C ALA A 86 11.55 -14.04 6.47
N PHE A 87 12.78 -13.53 6.47
CA PHE A 87 13.08 -12.13 6.74
C PHE A 87 12.98 -11.30 5.45
N ILE A 88 11.90 -10.53 5.35
CA ILE A 88 11.57 -9.70 4.18
C ILE A 88 11.80 -8.24 4.57
N MET A 89 12.70 -7.56 3.87
CA MET A 89 13.08 -6.17 4.11
C MET A 89 12.61 -5.26 2.97
N HIS A 90 12.26 -4.02 3.27
CA HIS A 90 11.75 -3.04 2.32
C HIS A 90 12.63 -1.78 2.27
N ARG A 91 12.99 -1.36 1.06
CA ARG A 91 13.56 -0.02 0.80
C ARG A 91 12.48 0.88 0.23
N CYS A 92 12.20 2.01 0.88
CA CYS A 92 11.22 2.98 0.43
C CYS A 92 11.84 3.99 -0.53
N HIS A 93 11.19 4.23 -1.68
CA HIS A 93 11.66 5.18 -2.70
C HIS A 93 10.88 6.50 -2.72
N GLY A 94 9.76 6.55 -2.01
CA GLY A 94 8.90 7.72 -1.89
C GLY A 94 7.43 7.41 -2.18
N CYS A 95 6.57 8.34 -1.77
CA CYS A 95 5.14 8.20 -1.90
C CYS A 95 4.46 9.41 -2.54
N SER A 96 3.29 9.19 -3.13
CA SER A 96 2.35 10.23 -3.55
C SER A 96 1.00 10.01 -2.88
N THR A 97 0.21 11.06 -2.69
CA THR A 97 -1.12 10.97 -2.07
C THR A 97 -2.17 11.71 -2.90
N ASP A 98 -3.24 11.00 -3.22
CA ASP A 98 -4.47 11.53 -3.80
C ASP A 98 -5.49 11.65 -2.65
N ILE A 99 -5.92 12.87 -2.30
CA ILE A 99 -6.81 13.13 -1.16
C ILE A 99 -8.04 13.93 -1.61
N ASN A 100 -9.20 13.67 -1.01
CA ASN A 100 -10.41 14.43 -1.29
C ASN A 100 -10.35 15.84 -0.65
N ALA A 101 -11.21 16.76 -1.11
CA ALA A 101 -11.18 18.16 -0.67
C ALA A 101 -11.46 18.32 0.83
N GLU A 102 -12.28 17.43 1.39
CA GLU A 102 -12.68 17.41 2.79
C GLU A 102 -11.59 16.85 3.71
N GLY A 103 -10.55 16.21 3.17
CA GLY A 103 -9.48 15.60 3.96
C GLY A 103 -9.97 14.42 4.81
N THR A 104 -10.90 13.63 4.29
CA THR A 104 -11.49 12.48 4.99
C THR A 104 -11.17 11.13 4.34
N ARG A 105 -10.81 11.13 3.05
CA ARG A 105 -10.40 9.94 2.31
C ARG A 105 -9.19 10.22 1.44
N ALA A 106 -8.28 9.24 1.40
CA ALA A 106 -7.07 9.35 0.60
C ALA A 106 -6.63 7.99 0.07
N VAL A 107 -5.91 8.02 -1.05
CA VAL A 107 -5.11 6.92 -1.54
C VAL A 107 -3.65 7.35 -1.55
N THR A 108 -2.83 6.70 -0.73
CA THR A 108 -1.37 6.92 -0.70
C THR A 108 -0.68 5.79 -1.42
N LYS A 109 0.21 6.13 -2.35
CA LYS A 109 0.95 5.17 -3.17
C LYS A 109 2.42 5.24 -2.77
N LEU A 110 2.98 4.14 -2.29
CA LEU A 110 4.39 4.03 -1.90
C LEU A 110 5.11 3.08 -2.86
N LYS A 111 6.20 3.56 -3.45
CA LYS A 111 7.13 2.68 -4.18
C LYS A 111 8.13 2.09 -3.19
N ALA A 112 8.35 0.78 -3.28
CA ALA A 112 9.36 0.11 -2.48
C ALA A 112 10.05 -1.01 -3.25
N THR A 113 11.25 -1.40 -2.82
CA THR A 113 11.88 -2.66 -3.24
C THR A 113 11.89 -3.60 -2.06
N ILE A 114 11.39 -4.81 -2.27
CA ILE A 114 11.43 -5.90 -1.32
C ILE A 114 12.69 -6.72 -1.57
N THR A 115 13.45 -7.00 -0.51
CA THR A 115 14.58 -7.93 -0.53
C THR A 115 14.30 -9.07 0.43
N GLN A 116 14.47 -10.31 -0.04
CA GLN A 116 14.41 -11.50 0.80
C GLN A 116 15.55 -12.45 0.44
N ARG A 117 16.21 -13.00 1.47
CA ARG A 117 17.18 -14.07 1.32
C ARG A 117 16.49 -15.43 1.21
N PHE A 118 16.97 -16.25 0.31
CA PHE A 118 16.59 -17.65 0.16
C PHE A 118 17.82 -18.54 0.32
N ASP A 119 17.60 -19.74 0.85
CA ASP A 119 18.55 -20.85 0.83
C ASP A 119 17.86 -22.01 0.08
N ILE A 120 18.45 -22.42 -1.04
CA ILE A 120 18.02 -23.62 -1.77
C ILE A 120 19.24 -24.53 -1.90
N ASP A 121 19.12 -25.72 -1.33
CA ASP A 121 20.17 -26.75 -1.34
C ASP A 121 21.54 -26.24 -0.83
N GLY A 122 21.54 -25.35 0.18
CA GLY A 122 22.74 -24.76 0.78
C GLY A 122 23.35 -23.62 -0.03
N VAL A 123 22.66 -23.15 -1.08
CA VAL A 123 23.05 -21.98 -1.86
C VAL A 123 22.19 -20.79 -1.44
N GLU A 124 22.83 -19.83 -0.78
CA GLU A 124 22.19 -18.57 -0.41
C GLU A 124 22.16 -17.59 -1.59
N PHE A 125 21.00 -16.97 -1.81
CA PHE A 125 20.86 -15.85 -2.74
C PHE A 125 19.78 -14.89 -2.27
N ASP A 126 19.97 -13.61 -2.60
CA ASP A 126 19.02 -12.55 -2.31
C ASP A 126 18.17 -12.29 -3.57
N VAL A 127 16.86 -12.21 -3.39
CA VAL A 127 15.92 -11.78 -4.45
C VAL A 127 15.45 -10.38 -4.12
N GLU A 128 15.58 -9.49 -5.10
CA GLU A 128 15.02 -8.14 -5.03
C GLU A 128 13.84 -8.04 -6.00
N ALA A 129 12.74 -7.47 -5.52
CA ALA A 129 11.56 -7.20 -6.32
C ALA A 129 11.05 -5.79 -6.02
N ASP A 130 10.96 -4.96 -7.06
CA ASP A 130 10.22 -3.71 -6.93
C ASP A 130 8.75 -4.01 -6.66
N CYS A 131 8.07 -3.09 -6.00
CA CYS A 131 6.65 -3.19 -5.71
C CYS A 131 6.04 -1.80 -5.51
N ARG A 132 4.70 -1.76 -5.56
CA ARG A 132 3.93 -0.59 -5.17
C ARG A 132 2.89 -0.99 -4.14
N PHE A 133 2.84 -0.23 -3.05
CA PHE A 133 1.74 -0.28 -2.10
C PHE A 133 0.77 0.85 -2.39
N CYS A 134 -0.53 0.55 -2.36
CA CYS A 134 -1.63 1.50 -2.45
C CYS A 134 -2.46 1.36 -1.16
N PHE A 135 -2.40 2.39 -0.33
CA PHE A 135 -3.09 2.46 0.95
C PHE A 135 -4.38 3.27 0.78
N TYR A 136 -5.52 2.65 1.07
CA TYR A 136 -6.83 3.26 1.03
C TYR A 136 -7.18 3.70 2.46
N PHE A 137 -6.92 4.97 2.72
CA PHE A 137 -7.05 5.57 4.04
C PHE A 137 -8.41 6.25 4.20
N GLU A 138 -8.97 6.15 5.40
CA GLU A 138 -10.16 6.88 5.84
C GLU A 138 -9.89 7.54 7.19
N LYS A 139 -10.38 8.76 7.35
CA LYS A 139 -10.33 9.51 8.60
C LYS A 139 -11.62 9.27 9.39
N VAL A 140 -11.51 8.69 10.59
CA VAL A 140 -12.62 8.48 11.52
C VAL A 140 -12.36 9.33 12.75
N GLY A 141 -13.18 10.36 12.97
CA GLY A 141 -12.87 11.43 13.92
C GLY A 141 -11.61 12.18 13.47
N ASP A 142 -10.58 12.23 14.31
CA ASP A 142 -9.28 12.81 13.94
C ASP A 142 -8.20 11.76 13.59
N ARG A 143 -8.58 10.47 13.52
CA ARG A 143 -7.64 9.36 13.29
C ARG A 143 -7.72 8.82 11.87
N TRP A 144 -6.58 8.84 11.17
CA TRP A 144 -6.41 8.09 9.93
C TRP A 144 -6.14 6.62 10.19
N GLY A 145 -6.60 5.77 9.29
CA GLY A 145 -6.29 4.35 9.31
C GLY A 145 -6.61 3.72 7.96
N ALA A 146 -5.81 2.73 7.59
CA ALA A 146 -6.00 1.97 6.36
C ALA A 146 -7.26 1.11 6.48
N ARG A 147 -8.09 1.14 5.46
CA ARG A 147 -9.22 0.20 5.27
C ARG A 147 -8.84 -0.94 4.33
N LEU A 148 -7.97 -0.65 3.38
CA LEU A 148 -7.39 -1.61 2.46
C LEU A 148 -5.94 -1.22 2.19
N VAL A 149 -5.05 -2.20 2.18
CA VAL A 149 -3.70 -2.06 1.63
C VAL A 149 -3.56 -3.02 0.48
N TRP A 150 -3.14 -2.49 -0.67
CA TRP A 150 -2.92 -3.26 -1.88
C TRP A 150 -1.45 -3.24 -2.25
N MET A 151 -0.82 -4.40 -2.35
CA MET A 151 0.57 -4.53 -2.78
C MET A 151 0.65 -5.26 -4.12
N LEU A 152 1.39 -4.67 -5.07
CA LEU A 152 1.55 -5.17 -6.43
C LEU A 152 3.04 -5.31 -6.77
N LEU A 153 3.42 -6.45 -7.35
CA LEU A 153 4.73 -6.62 -8.00
C LEU A 153 4.63 -6.21 -9.49
N PRO A 154 5.65 -5.54 -10.06
CA PRO A 154 5.71 -5.12 -11.46
C PRO A 154 5.61 -6.29 -12.45
N GLN A 155 6.07 -7.50 -12.10
CA GLN A 155 5.93 -8.66 -12.98
C GLN A 155 4.49 -9.20 -13.04
N THR A 156 3.75 -9.16 -11.93
CA THR A 156 2.31 -9.53 -11.89
C THR A 156 1.38 -8.44 -12.44
N ASP A 157 1.94 -7.26 -12.68
CA ASP A 157 1.34 -6.12 -13.38
C ASP A 157 1.02 -6.46 -14.87
N LEU A 158 1.21 -7.70 -15.32
CA LEU A 158 0.73 -8.21 -16.61
C LEU A 158 -0.74 -8.72 -16.55
N LEU A 159 -1.33 -8.90 -15.36
CA LEU A 159 -2.74 -9.29 -15.23
C LEU A 159 -3.64 -8.03 -15.27
N GLU A 160 -4.21 -7.74 -16.44
CA GLU A 160 -5.08 -6.56 -16.66
C GLU A 160 -6.26 -6.47 -15.68
N GLU A 161 -6.78 -7.61 -15.21
CA GLU A 161 -7.89 -7.68 -14.26
C GLU A 161 -7.56 -7.03 -12.91
N VAL A 162 -6.34 -7.27 -12.39
CA VAL A 162 -5.87 -6.68 -11.12
C VAL A 162 -5.70 -5.17 -11.28
N ARG A 163 -5.16 -4.74 -12.43
CA ARG A 163 -5.06 -3.31 -12.76
C ARG A 163 -6.44 -2.66 -12.85
N HIS A 164 -7.43 -3.32 -13.43
CA HIS A 164 -8.77 -2.75 -13.62
C HIS A 164 -9.51 -2.61 -12.28
N ALA A 165 -9.40 -3.62 -11.40
CA ALA A 165 -9.95 -3.59 -10.06
C ALA A 165 -9.31 -2.46 -9.21
N GLU A 166 -7.99 -2.28 -9.29
CA GLU A 166 -7.28 -1.16 -8.63
C GLU A 166 -7.77 0.20 -9.12
N LYS A 167 -7.75 0.38 -10.43
CA LYS A 167 -8.14 1.63 -11.11
C LYS A 167 -9.56 2.10 -10.73
N GLY A 168 -10.54 1.18 -10.71
CA GLY A 168 -11.90 1.52 -10.30
C GLY A 168 -12.05 1.78 -8.79
N LEU A 169 -11.27 1.08 -7.97
CA LEU A 169 -11.27 1.30 -6.52
C LEU A 169 -10.71 2.67 -6.16
N GLU A 170 -9.62 3.12 -6.81
CA GLU A 170 -9.04 4.44 -6.55
C GLU A 170 -10.05 5.56 -6.82
N ALA A 171 -10.75 5.50 -7.95
CA ALA A 171 -11.75 6.50 -8.32
C ALA A 171 -12.91 6.53 -7.33
N SER A 172 -13.49 5.37 -7.02
CA SER A 172 -14.61 5.26 -6.08
C SER A 172 -14.24 5.60 -4.63
N TRP A 173 -12.99 5.40 -4.21
CA TRP A 173 -12.59 5.64 -2.82
C TRP A 173 -12.54 7.12 -2.47
N VAL A 174 -11.86 7.92 -3.30
CA VAL A 174 -11.64 9.36 -3.02
C VAL A 174 -12.89 10.20 -3.30
N GLY A 175 -13.90 9.63 -3.97
CA GLY A 175 -15.24 10.22 -4.11
C GLY A 175 -15.43 10.94 -5.44
N ASP A 176 -15.55 10.15 -6.51
CA ASP A 176 -16.24 10.57 -7.75
C ASP A 176 -17.68 10.01 -7.79
#